data_AF-A0A174ZSU5-F1
#
_entry.id   AF-A0A174ZSU5-F1
#
_cell.length_a   1.000
_cell.length_b   1.000
_cell.length_c   1.000
_cell.angle_alpha   90.00
_cell.angle_beta   90.00
_cell.angle_gamma   90.00
#
_symmetry.space_group_name_H-M   'P 1'
#
loop_
_entity.id
_entity.type
_entity.pdbx_description
1 polymer ?
#
loop_
_entity_poly.entity_id
_entity_poly.type
_entity_poly.pdbx_seq_one_letter_code
_entity_poly.pdbx_strand_id
1 'polypeptide(L)' 'MNILMIIGIILGGGVSVASTVGITVGIFGTIVYKFYRKLRFGISMFD' A
#
# COMPACT_ATOMS: atom_id res chain seq x y z
N MET A 1 -26.43 -2.24 -21.25
CA MET A 1 -25.12 -2.42 -20.58
C MET A 1 -24.85 -3.91 -20.49
N ASN A 2 -23.71 -4.39 -20.99
CA ASN A 2 -23.38 -5.83 -21.04
C ASN A 2 -22.87 -6.30 -19.66
N ILE A 3 -23.30 -7.48 -19.21
CA ILE A 3 -22.87 -8.09 -17.94
C ILE A 3 -21.34 -8.22 -17.83
N LEU A 4 -20.66 -8.56 -18.95
CA LEU A 4 -19.20 -8.64 -19.00
C LEU A 4 -18.53 -7.29 -18.71
N MET A 5 -19.16 -6.20 -19.16
CA MET A 5 -18.67 -4.84 -18.96
C MET A 5 -18.79 -4.41 -17.50
N ILE A 6 -19.91 -4.75 -16.85
CA ILE A 6 -20.14 -4.46 -15.42
C ILE A 6 -19.10 -5.20 -14.56
N ILE A 7 -18.87 -6.48 -14.84
CA ILE A 7 -17.86 -7.29 -14.13
C ILE A 7 -16.46 -6.69 -14.34
N GLY A 8 -16.11 -6.30 -15.57
CA GLY A 8 -14.83 -5.66 -15.87
C GLY A 8 -14.62 -4.35 -15.09
N ILE A 9 -15.66 -3.53 -14.94
CA ILE A 9 -15.60 -2.28 -14.17
C ILE A 9 -15.37 -2.55 -12.68
N ILE A 10 -16.11 -3.51 -12.10
CA ILE A 10 -15.97 -3.85 -10.68
C ILE A 10 -14.58 -4.41 -10.38
N LEU A 11 -14.09 -5.32 -11.22
CA LEU A 11 -12.75 -5.90 -11.06
C LEU A 11 -11.66 -4.85 -11.25
N GLY A 12 -11.73 -4.03 -12.31
CA GLY A 12 -10.77 -2.97 -12.56
C GLY A 12 -10.74 -1.93 -11.43
N GLY A 13 -11.92 -1.52 -10.95
CA GLY A 13 -12.06 -0.62 -9.81
C GLY A 13 -11.46 -1.22 -8.53
N GLY A 14 -11.81 -2.46 -8.20
CA GLY A 14 -11.28 -3.15 -7.02
C GLY A 14 -9.76 -3.31 -7.05
N VAL A 15 -9.19 -3.72 -8.19
CA VAL A 15 -7.74 -3.88 -8.36
C VAL A 15 -7.02 -2.54 -8.20
N SER A 16 -7.56 -1.45 -8.77
CA SER A 16 -6.95 -0.13 -8.65
C SER A 16 -6.88 0.35 -7.20
N VAL A 17 -7.98 0.24 -6.45
CA VAL A 17 -8.05 0.65 -5.04
C VAL A 17 -7.14 -0.21 -4.18
N ALA A 18 -7.20 -1.54 -4.35
CA ALA A 18 -6.36 -2.46 -3.59
C ALA A 18 -4.86 -2.19 -3.83
N SER A 19 -4.47 -1.90 -5.07
CA SER A 19 -3.08 -1.60 -5.43
C SER A 19 -2.62 -0.29 -4.82
N THR A 20 -3.43 0.78 -4.91
CA THR A 20 -3.10 2.07 -4.32
C THR A 20 -2.94 1.96 -2.80
N VAL A 21 -3.92 1.36 -2.12
CA VAL A 21 -3.87 1.19 -0.66
C VAL A 21 -2.69 0.32 -0.25
N GLY A 22 -2.43 -0.80 -0.96
CA GLY A 22 -1.30 -1.68 -0.66
C GLY A 22 0.05 -0.98 -0.79
N ILE A 23 0.25 -0.19 -1.85
CA ILE A 23 1.48 0.57 -2.06
C ILE A 23 1.63 1.65 -0.98
N THR A 24 0.58 2.43 -0.72
CA THR A 24 0.60 3.49 0.30
C THR A 24 0.92 2.92 1.67
N VAL A 25 0.22 1.86 2.10
CA VAL A 25 0.47 1.22 3.40
C VAL A 25 1.87 0.61 3.47
N GLY A 26 2.38 0.03 2.38
CA GLY A 26 3.74 -0.50 2.32
C GLY A 26 4.81 0.58 2.53
N ILE A 27 4.68 1.71 1.81
CA ILE A 27 5.61 2.84 1.95
C ILE A 27 5.52 3.45 3.36
N PHE A 28 4.32 3.76 3.84
CA PHE A 28 4.16 4.31 5.18
C PHE A 28 4.63 3.35 6.27
N GLY A 29 4.33 2.05 6.14
CA GLY A 29 4.76 1.02 7.08
C GLY A 29 6.28 0.91 7.17
N THR A 30 6.99 0.94 6.03
CA THR A 30 8.46 0.90 6.02
C THR A 30 9.07 2.16 6.65
N ILE A 31 8.51 3.34 6.38
CA ILE A 31 8.94 4.60 6.99
C ILE A 31 8.72 4.56 8.50
N VAL A 32 7.50 4.22 8.95
CA VAL A 32 7.17 4.14 10.38
C VAL A 32 8.05 3.12 11.10
N TYR A 33 8.32 1.98 10.49
CA TYR A 33 9.22 0.97 11.04
C TYR A 33 10.66 1.48 11.17
N LYS A 34 11.17 2.20 10.16
CA LYS A 34 12.48 2.88 10.21
C LYS A 34 12.54 3.90 11.35
N PHE A 35 11.49 4.70 11.56
CA PHE A 35 11.39 5.64 12.69
C PHE A 35 11.37 4.91 14.04
N TYR A 36 10.53 3.90 14.17
CA TYR A 36 10.43 3.08 15.38
C TYR A 36 11.77 2.43 15.74
N ARG A 37 12.45 1.85 14.75
CA ARG A 37 13.77 1.22 14.94
C ARG A 37 14.80 2.25 15.42
N LYS A 38 14.83 3.43 14.82
CA LYS A 38 15.74 4.51 15.23
C LYS A 38 15.49 4.96 16.67
N LEU A 39 14.23 5.16 17.05
CA LEU A 39 13.87 5.61 18.40
C LEU A 39 14.14 4.55 19.46
N ARG A 40 13.86 3.27 19.17
CA ARG A 40 13.97 2.19 20.16
C ARG A 40 15.37 1.59 20.27
N PHE A 41 16.08 1.49 19.15
CA PHE A 41 17.36 0.78 19.07
C PHE A 41 18.54 1.68 18.68
N GLY A 42 18.31 2.97 18.40
CA GLY A 42 19.36 3.91 18.01
C GLY A 42 19.98 3.63 16.63
N ILE A 43 19.41 2.70 15.85
CA ILE A 43 19.93 2.29 14.54
C ILE A 43 19.62 3.38 13.51
N SER A 44 20.56 3.61 12.58
CA SER A 44 20.38 4.56 11.50
C SER A 44 19.13 4.26 10.67
N MET A 45 18.50 5.31 10.16
CA MET A 45 17.30 5.22 9.33
C MET A 45 17.60 4.78 7.89
N PHE A 46 18.85 4.97 7.46
CA PHE A 46 19.31 4.84 6.08
C PHE A 46 20.22 3.63 5.86
N ASP A 47 20.43 2.83 6.90
CA ASP A 47 21.07 1.52 6.81
C ASP A 47 20.08 0.46 6.30
#